data_AF-A0A7X2J0Z8-F1
#
_entry.id   AF-A0A7X2J0Z8-F1
#
_cell.length_a   1.000
_cell.length_b   1.000
_cell.length_c   1.000
_cell.angle_alpha   90.00
_cell.angle_beta   90.00
_cell.angle_gamma   90.00
#
_symmetry.space_group_name_H-M   'P 1'
#
loop_
_entity.id
_entity.type
_entity.pdbx_description
1 polymer ?
#
loop_
_entity_poly.entity_id
_entity_poly.type
_entity_poly.pdbx_seq_one_letter_code
_entity_poly.pdbx_strand_id
1 'polypeptide(L)'
;MIEIPSSIEGRDYKLYYLEQELKPLGYDIGGNWDYDHGSFDYKIDDTVGYQFLRIPFQAADGQLDGQNATVRLGRPYLLSHKYQIGLDDHAHVGNFRASFDQFSEPQDKDASFPEKYIDLGKALVHELESVLLD
;
A
#
# COMPACT_ATOMS: atom_id res chain seq x y z
N MET A 1 1.18 -4.75 -11.99
CA MET A 1 1.76 -4.90 -10.63
C MET A 1 3.13 -5.55 -10.77
N ILE A 2 4.14 -5.12 -10.00
CA ILE A 2 5.46 -5.75 -9.94
C ILE A 2 5.76 -6.12 -8.49
N GLU A 3 5.82 -7.41 -8.19
CA GLU A 3 6.16 -7.88 -6.84
C GLU A 3 7.66 -7.76 -6.56
N ILE A 4 7.99 -7.38 -5.34
CA ILE A 4 9.37 -7.25 -4.87
C ILE A 4 9.57 -8.26 -3.73
N PRO A 5 10.39 -9.30 -3.93
CA PRO A 5 10.75 -10.22 -2.85
C PRO A 5 11.34 -9.45 -1.67
N SER A 6 10.91 -9.78 -0.45
CA SER A 6 11.41 -9.13 0.76
C SER A 6 11.50 -10.09 1.92
N SER A 7 12.46 -9.84 2.81
CA SER A 7 12.68 -10.60 4.04
C SER A 7 11.62 -10.33 5.12
N ILE A 8 10.78 -9.30 4.95
CA ILE A 8 9.67 -8.99 5.86
C ILE A 8 8.43 -9.86 5.58
N GLU A 9 8.35 -10.49 4.42
CA GLU A 9 7.21 -11.30 4.00
C GLU A 9 7.01 -12.48 4.96
N GLY A 10 5.77 -12.63 5.43
CA GLY A 10 5.38 -13.68 6.38
C GLY A 10 5.72 -13.38 7.85
N ARG A 11 6.34 -12.24 8.15
CA ARG A 11 6.66 -11.84 9.53
C ARG A 11 5.47 -11.18 10.21
N ASP A 12 5.39 -11.40 11.52
CA ASP A 12 4.36 -10.83 12.37
C ASP A 12 4.86 -9.61 13.11
N TYR A 13 4.06 -8.55 13.11
CA TYR A 13 4.33 -7.32 13.84
C TYR A 13 3.06 -6.84 14.54
N LYS A 14 3.26 -6.03 15.59
CA LYS A 14 2.16 -5.23 16.11
C LYS A 14 1.83 -4.13 15.10
N LEU A 15 0.55 -4.00 14.74
CA LEU A 15 0.09 -2.98 13.79
C LEU A 15 0.48 -1.59 14.28
N TYR A 16 0.33 -1.33 15.59
CA TYR A 16 0.74 -0.07 16.20
C TYR A 16 2.24 0.23 16.01
N TYR A 17 3.10 -0.78 16.15
CA TYR A 17 4.54 -0.61 15.90
C TYR A 17 4.81 -0.25 14.44
N LEU A 18 4.21 -0.98 13.50
CA LEU A 18 4.33 -0.65 12.07
C LEU A 18 3.84 0.78 11.77
N GLU A 19 2.75 1.22 12.38
CA GLU A 19 2.29 2.61 12.22
C GLU A 19 3.29 3.64 12.74
N GLN A 20 3.94 3.39 13.88
CA GLN A 20 4.93 4.31 14.45
C GLN A 20 6.18 4.39 13.58
N GLU A 21 6.64 3.28 13.02
CA GLU A 21 7.86 3.24 12.21
C GLU A 21 7.61 3.72 10.77
N LEU A 22 6.49 3.36 10.15
CA LEU A 22 6.27 3.58 8.73
C LEU A 22 5.63 4.94 8.40
N LYS A 23 4.79 5.50 9.29
CA LYS A 23 4.18 6.83 9.05
C LYS A 23 5.22 7.94 8.87
N PRO A 24 6.28 8.05 9.70
CA PRO A 24 7.33 9.06 9.52
C PRO A 24 8.10 8.91 8.20
N LEU A 25 8.17 7.70 7.63
CA LEU A 25 8.80 7.43 6.34
C LEU A 25 7.90 7.78 5.15
N GLY A 26 6.63 8.12 5.38
CA GLY A 26 5.68 8.51 4.34
C GLY A 26 4.71 7.41 3.91
N TYR A 27 4.64 6.29 4.64
CA TYR A 27 3.60 5.28 4.43
C TYR A 27 2.30 5.67 5.12
N ASP A 28 1.17 5.34 4.50
CA ASP A 28 -0.17 5.49 5.07
C ASP A 28 -0.97 4.19 4.89
N ILE A 29 -1.84 3.85 5.83
CA ILE A 29 -2.76 2.70 5.71
C ILE A 29 -3.95 3.05 4.78
N GLY A 30 -4.19 4.33 4.52
CA GLY A 30 -5.21 4.81 3.59
C GLY A 30 -6.62 4.32 3.94
N GLY A 31 -7.51 4.36 2.94
CA GLY A 31 -8.87 3.79 3.03
C GLY A 31 -8.96 2.32 2.60
N ASN A 32 -7.84 1.64 2.39
CA ASN A 32 -7.76 0.28 1.87
C ASN A 32 -7.51 -0.72 2.99
N TRP A 33 -8.41 -0.74 3.97
CA TRP A 33 -8.39 -1.71 5.06
C TRP A 33 -9.81 -2.23 5.30
N ASP A 34 -9.89 -3.53 5.56
CA ASP A 34 -11.11 -4.25 5.95
C ASP A 34 -10.88 -4.82 7.37
N TYR A 35 -11.87 -5.53 7.90
CA TYR A 35 -11.85 -6.11 9.24
C TYR A 35 -10.64 -7.01 9.53
N ASP A 36 -10.09 -7.70 8.53
CA ASP A 36 -9.01 -8.68 8.70
C ASP A 36 -7.76 -8.41 7.85
N HIS A 37 -7.72 -7.35 7.04
CA HIS A 37 -6.58 -7.06 6.19
C HIS A 37 -6.47 -5.58 5.84
N GLY A 38 -5.31 -5.17 5.33
CA GLY A 38 -5.09 -3.84 4.82
C GLY A 38 -3.74 -3.72 4.13
N SER A 39 -3.31 -2.49 3.85
CA SER A 39 -2.01 -2.25 3.26
C SER A 39 -1.42 -0.92 3.68
N PHE A 40 -0.10 -0.87 3.83
CA PHE A 40 0.65 0.40 3.87
C PHE A 40 1.05 0.81 2.46
N ASP A 41 0.73 2.05 2.08
CA ASP A 41 1.04 2.64 0.78
C ASP A 41 2.04 3.78 0.92
N TYR A 42 3.12 3.71 0.14
CA TYR A 42 4.03 4.82 -0.10
C TYR A 42 3.79 5.37 -1.51
N LYS A 43 3.39 6.64 -1.60
CA LYS A 43 3.17 7.30 -2.90
C LYS A 43 4.50 7.70 -3.53
N ILE A 44 4.80 7.13 -4.69
CA ILE A 44 6.01 7.40 -5.48
C ILE A 44 5.81 8.60 -6.41
N ASP A 45 4.69 8.64 -7.16
CA ASP A 45 4.40 9.68 -8.15
C ASP A 45 2.90 9.74 -8.47
N ASP A 46 2.39 10.87 -8.95
CA ASP A 46 1.01 11.06 -9.40
C ASP A 46 0.88 11.81 -10.75
N THR A 47 1.99 12.02 -11.48
CA THR A 47 2.01 12.83 -12.71
C THR A 47 1.25 12.17 -13.87
N VAL A 48 1.36 10.85 -14.01
CA VAL A 48 0.74 10.06 -15.09
C VAL A 48 -0.05 8.89 -14.48
N GLY A 49 -0.91 9.24 -13.53
CA GLY A 49 -1.60 8.28 -12.65
C GLY A 49 -0.79 7.99 -11.39
N TYR A 50 -1.44 7.40 -10.40
CA TYR A 50 -0.83 7.14 -9.10
C TYR A 50 0.09 5.92 -9.15
N GLN A 51 1.28 6.09 -8.59
CA GLN A 51 2.30 5.06 -8.45
C GLN A 51 2.57 4.83 -6.98
N PHE A 52 2.42 3.60 -6.51
CA PHE A 52 2.61 3.24 -5.11
C PHE A 52 3.59 2.08 -4.96
N LEU A 53 4.36 2.10 -3.89
CA LEU A 53 4.84 0.88 -3.24
C LEU A 53 3.82 0.50 -2.17
N ARG A 54 3.25 -0.70 -2.29
CA ARG A 54 2.23 -1.23 -1.39
C ARG A 54 2.78 -2.41 -0.61
N ILE A 55 2.52 -2.43 0.71
CA ILE A 55 2.88 -3.51 1.63
C ILE A 55 1.57 -4.07 2.20
N PRO A 56 1.06 -5.19 1.68
CA PRO A 56 -0.15 -5.80 2.21
C PRO A 56 0.10 -6.42 3.59
N PHE A 57 -0.94 -6.47 4.41
CA PHE A 57 -0.91 -7.20 5.68
C PHE A 57 -2.26 -7.86 5.97
N GLN A 58 -2.24 -8.92 6.76
CA GLN A 58 -3.44 -9.62 7.23
C GLN A 58 -3.40 -9.78 8.75
N ALA A 59 -4.54 -9.69 9.41
CA ALA A 59 -4.69 -9.97 10.83
C ALA A 59 -4.25 -11.40 11.15
N ALA A 60 -3.28 -11.57 12.05
CA ALA A 60 -2.81 -12.89 12.45
C ALA A 60 -3.86 -13.65 13.28
N ASP A 61 -4.66 -12.92 14.06
CA ASP A 61 -5.68 -13.46 14.97
C ASP A 61 -7.12 -13.33 14.41
N GLY A 62 -7.26 -13.10 13.10
CA GLY A 62 -8.55 -13.08 12.38
C GLY A 62 -9.34 -11.77 12.45
N GLN A 63 -8.91 -10.79 13.24
CA GLN A 63 -9.50 -9.44 13.25
C GLN A 63 -8.47 -8.37 13.63
N LEU A 64 -8.59 -7.18 13.03
CA LEU A 64 -7.87 -5.96 13.41
C LEU A 64 -8.57 -5.27 14.60
N ASP A 65 -8.74 -5.98 15.72
CA ASP A 65 -9.40 -5.44 16.91
C ASP A 65 -8.37 -4.91 17.92
N GLY A 66 -8.31 -3.57 18.03
CA GLY A 66 -7.62 -2.85 19.11
C GLY A 66 -6.13 -2.50 18.88
N GLN A 67 -5.60 -1.67 19.79
CA GLN A 67 -4.20 -1.17 19.81
C GLN A 67 -3.12 -2.27 19.80
N ASN A 68 -3.51 -3.54 20.02
CA ASN A 68 -2.61 -4.69 20.13
C ASN A 68 -2.73 -5.68 18.96
N ALA A 69 -3.43 -5.32 17.88
CA ALA A 69 -3.57 -6.18 16.70
C ALA A 69 -2.19 -6.64 16.20
N THR A 70 -2.06 -7.94 16.00
CA THR A 70 -0.88 -8.54 15.33
C THR A 70 -1.24 -8.77 13.88
N VAL A 71 -0.38 -8.33 12.97
CA VAL A 71 -0.56 -8.51 11.54
C VAL A 71 0.64 -9.23 10.94
N ARG A 72 0.37 -10.09 9.96
CA ARG A 72 1.38 -10.71 9.12
C ARG A 72 1.56 -9.89 7.86
N LEU A 73 2.79 -9.43 7.61
CA LEU A 73 3.11 -8.73 6.37
C LEU A 73 3.13 -9.70 5.20
N GLY A 74 2.60 -9.26 4.07
CA GLY A 74 2.73 -9.94 2.79
C GLY A 74 3.87 -9.37 1.96
N ARG A 75 3.93 -9.81 0.70
CA ARG A 75 4.96 -9.40 -0.25
C ARG A 75 4.74 -7.96 -0.70
N PRO A 76 5.74 -7.06 -0.61
CA PRO A 76 5.64 -5.72 -1.18
C PRO A 76 5.49 -5.77 -2.71
N TYR A 77 4.75 -4.82 -3.27
CA TYR A 77 4.60 -4.70 -4.71
C TYR A 77 4.40 -3.26 -5.19
N LEU A 78 4.82 -3.01 -6.42
CA LEU A 78 4.59 -1.75 -7.13
C LEU A 78 3.25 -1.81 -7.87
N LEU A 79 2.43 -0.80 -7.62
CA LEU A 79 1.08 -0.66 -8.15
C LEU A 79 0.93 0.65 -8.91
N SER A 80 0.40 0.56 -10.13
CA SER A 80 -0.03 1.72 -10.92
C SER A 80 -1.54 1.79 -10.95
N HIS A 81 -2.09 2.97 -10.69
CA HIS A 81 -3.50 3.27 -10.88
C HIS A 81 -3.64 4.40 -11.90
N LYS A 82 -4.22 4.10 -13.07
CA LYS A 82 -4.59 5.13 -14.06
C LYS A 82 -5.87 5.81 -13.60
N TYR A 83 -5.97 7.13 -13.75
CA TYR A 83 -7.21 7.87 -13.53
C TYR A 83 -8.37 7.21 -14.28
N GLN A 84 -9.46 6.87 -13.59
CA GLN A 84 -10.72 6.57 -14.26
C GLN A 84 -11.34 7.89 -14.72
N ILE A 85 -11.01 8.31 -15.95
CA ILE A 85 -11.66 9.44 -16.60
C ILE A 85 -13.14 9.07 -16.81
N GLY A 86 -14.01 9.59 -15.94
CA GLY A 86 -15.45 9.32 -15.97
C GLY A 86 -16.18 9.52 -14.63
N LEU A 87 -15.48 9.51 -13.49
CA LEU A 87 -16.06 9.79 -12.16
C LEU A 87 -15.53 11.08 -11.51
N ASP A 88 -14.33 11.52 -11.88
CA ASP A 88 -13.65 12.65 -11.21
C ASP A 88 -14.04 14.05 -11.75
N ASP A 89 -14.63 14.15 -12.95
CA ASP A 89 -14.92 15.45 -13.59
C ASP A 89 -16.12 16.21 -12.97
N HIS A 90 -16.77 15.62 -11.97
CA HIS A 90 -17.84 16.29 -11.19
C HIS A 90 -17.49 16.48 -9.70
N ALA A 91 -16.25 16.24 -9.27
CA ALA A 91 -15.83 16.46 -7.89
C ALA A 91 -15.39 17.92 -7.62
N HIS A 92 -16.13 18.89 -8.15
CA HIS A 92 -16.09 20.24 -7.60
C HIS A 92 -16.93 20.26 -6.32
N VAL A 93 -16.23 20.43 -5.19
CA VAL A 93 -16.78 20.82 -3.88
C VAL A 93 -17.45 19.69 -3.07
N GLY A 94 -16.68 19.14 -2.12
CA GLY A 94 -17.21 18.52 -0.90
C GLY A 94 -17.29 16.99 -0.93
N ASN A 95 -16.75 16.37 0.12
CA ASN A 95 -16.77 14.94 0.46
C ASN A 95 -15.70 14.05 -0.19
N PHE A 96 -14.50 14.12 0.40
CA PHE A 96 -13.38 13.15 0.29
C PHE A 96 -13.74 11.76 0.87
N ARG A 97 -14.91 11.20 0.54
CA ARG A 97 -15.47 9.99 1.18
C ARG A 97 -16.09 8.96 0.24
N ALA A 98 -15.85 9.06 -1.06
CA ALA A 98 -16.28 8.04 -2.00
C ALA A 98 -15.05 7.53 -2.77
N SER A 99 -15.00 6.22 -3.04
CA SER A 99 -14.17 5.56 -4.06
C SER A 99 -12.90 4.84 -3.63
N PHE A 100 -12.70 4.50 -2.35
CA PHE A 100 -11.70 3.48 -1.98
C PHE A 100 -12.18 2.04 -2.22
N ASP A 101 -13.44 1.83 -2.60
CA ASP A 101 -14.03 0.51 -2.95
C ASP A 101 -13.63 0.01 -4.38
N GLN A 102 -12.76 0.75 -5.09
CA GLN A 102 -12.42 0.44 -6.49
C GLN A 102 -11.12 -0.37 -6.68
N PHE A 103 -10.51 -0.90 -5.61
CA PHE A 103 -9.37 -1.83 -5.72
C PHE A 103 -9.81 -3.26 -6.10
N SER A 104 -10.73 -3.37 -7.07
CA SER A 104 -10.81 -4.57 -7.89
C SER A 104 -9.45 -4.78 -8.55
N GLU A 105 -9.04 -6.05 -8.73
CA GLU A 105 -7.85 -6.41 -9.53
C GLU A 105 -7.76 -5.54 -10.79
N PRO A 106 -6.56 -5.11 -11.21
CA PRO A 106 -6.41 -4.26 -12.39
C PRO A 106 -7.21 -4.82 -13.55
N GLN A 107 -8.25 -4.11 -13.97
CA GLN A 107 -9.09 -4.52 -15.11
C GLN A 107 -8.24 -4.60 -16.39
N ASP A 108 -7.11 -3.90 -16.39
CA ASP A 108 -6.08 -3.95 -17.40
C ASP A 108 -4.76 -4.44 -16.77
N LYS A 109 -4.45 -5.73 -16.95
CA LYS A 109 -3.17 -6.33 -16.54
C LYS A 109 -1.98 -5.69 -17.25
N ASP A 110 -2.22 -4.92 -18.32
CA ASP A 110 -1.22 -4.24 -19.14
C ASP A 110 -1.03 -2.75 -18.79
N ALA A 111 -1.58 -2.27 -17.67
CA ALA A 111 -1.12 -1.02 -17.07
C ALA A 111 0.32 -1.21 -16.55
N SER A 112 1.29 -1.05 -17.45
CA SER A 112 2.71 -1.17 -17.17
C SER A 112 3.14 -0.12 -16.15
N PHE A 113 3.77 -0.57 -15.05
CA PHE A 113 4.38 0.33 -14.08
C PHE A 113 5.57 1.05 -14.73
N PRO A 114 5.75 2.38 -14.55
CA PRO A 114 6.82 3.11 -15.21
C PRO A 114 8.21 2.58 -14.80
N GLU A 115 9.02 2.14 -15.77
CA GLU A 115 10.32 1.50 -15.51
C GLU A 115 11.27 2.35 -14.67
N LYS A 116 11.23 3.68 -14.86
CA LYS A 116 12.05 4.65 -14.11
C LYS A 116 11.87 4.57 -12.58
N TYR A 117 10.75 4.02 -12.11
CA TYR A 117 10.44 3.92 -10.68
C TYR A 117 10.71 2.52 -10.10
N ILE A 118 11.07 1.54 -10.92
CA ILE A 118 11.27 0.15 -10.46
C ILE A 118 12.45 0.08 -9.48
N ASP A 119 13.59 0.69 -9.82
CA ASP A 119 14.77 0.65 -8.95
C ASP A 119 14.58 1.47 -7.67
N LEU A 120 13.82 2.56 -7.74
CA LEU A 120 13.38 3.29 -6.55
C LEU A 120 12.51 2.41 -5.66
N GLY A 121 11.56 1.66 -6.23
CA GLY A 121 10.73 0.71 -5.51
C GLY A 121 11.55 -0.34 -4.76
N LYS A 122 12.57 -0.91 -5.39
CA LYS A 122 13.49 -1.86 -4.74
C LYS A 122 14.28 -1.21 -3.61
N ALA A 123 14.77 0.02 -3.81
CA ALA A 123 15.50 0.75 -2.78
C ALA A 123 14.63 1.04 -1.55
N LEU A 124 13.36 1.42 -1.75
CA LEU A 124 12.38 1.62 -0.68
C LEU A 124 12.09 0.32 0.09
N VAL A 125 12.05 -0.83 -0.59
CA VAL A 125 11.90 -2.14 0.10
C VAL A 125 13.14 -2.46 0.94
N HIS A 126 14.35 -2.13 0.49
CA HIS A 126 15.55 -2.30 1.31
C HIS A 126 15.60 -1.37 2.53
N GLU A 127 15.12 -0.12 2.39
CA GLU A 127 14.97 0.79 3.52
C GLU A 127 13.95 0.24 4.53
N LEU A 128 12.80 -0.22 4.05
CA LEU A 128 11.76 -0.88 4.85
C LEU A 128 12.31 -2.09 5.61
N GLU A 129 13.11 -2.93 4.95
CA GLU A 129 13.80 -4.05 5.59
C GLU A 129 14.73 -3.59 6.70
N SER A 130 15.55 -2.56 6.47
CA SER A 130 16.47 -2.05 7.50
C SER A 130 15.74 -1.52 8.73
N VAL A 131 14.59 -0.85 8.55
CA VAL A 131 13.82 -0.30 9.67
C VAL A 131 13.13 -1.39 10.50
N LEU A 132 12.66 -2.47 9.86
CA LEU A 132 11.85 -3.50 10.52
C LEU A 132 12.63 -4.73 10.98
N LEU A 133 13.89 -4.88 10.57
CA LEU A 133 14.74 -6.05 10.84
C LEU A 133 15.99 -5.76 11.65
N ASP A 134 16.38 -4.50 11.82
CA ASP A 134 17.45 -4.07 12.74
C ASP A 134 16.98 -4.07 14.21
#